data_AF-A0A949PDD6-F1
#
_entry.id   AF-A0A949PDD6-F1
#
_cell.length_a   1.000
_cell.length_b   1.000
_cell.length_c   1.000
_cell.angle_alpha   90.00
_cell.angle_beta   90.00
_cell.angle_gamma   90.00
#
_symmetry.space_group_name_H-M   'P 1'
#
loop_
_entity.id
_entity.type
_entity.pdbx_description
1 polymer ?
#
loop_
_entity_poly.entity_id
_entity_poly.type
_entity_poly.pdbx_seq_one_letter_code
_entity_poly.pdbx_strand_id
1 'polypeptide(L)'
;NLDAAIEGALSNIEKQGATNLVVKTEEFKTEKGITGKKAYGEFYIVAPNGETLSIPTKYELLLFAQQGGLQQILVMYSGNERYGDEVKKRIMDSVELVITEK
;
A
#
# COMPACT_ATOMS: atom_id res chain seq x y z
N ASN A 1 5.32 16.34 0.14
CA ASN A 1 4.57 15.89 1.33
C ASN A 1 4.12 14.45 1.09
N LEU A 2 4.29 13.54 2.06
CA LEU A 2 3.90 12.13 1.93
C LEU A 2 2.38 11.94 1.88
N ASP A 3 1.57 12.81 2.51
CA ASP A 3 0.10 12.68 2.44
C ASP A 3 -0.43 12.88 1.02
N ALA A 4 0.04 13.92 0.33
CA ALA A 4 -0.31 14.15 -1.07
C ALA A 4 0.16 13.00 -1.99
N ALA A 5 1.27 12.34 -1.63
CA ALA A 5 1.75 11.17 -2.37
C ALA A 5 0.86 9.93 -2.11
N ILE A 6 0.33 9.76 -0.89
CA ILE A 6 -0.69 8.74 -0.59
C ILE A 6 -1.93 9.01 -1.44
N GLU A 7 -2.47 10.23 -1.41
CA GLU A 7 -3.66 10.60 -2.19
C GLU A 7 -3.47 10.33 -3.68
N GLY A 8 -2.30 10.69 -4.23
CA GLY A 8 -1.95 10.42 -5.63
C GLY A 8 -1.89 8.92 -5.94
N ALA A 9 -1.29 8.12 -5.07
CA ALA A 9 -1.22 6.67 -5.24
C ALA A 9 -2.61 6.02 -5.16
N LEU A 10 -3.44 6.43 -4.20
CA LEU A 10 -4.81 5.93 -4.04
C LEU A 10 -5.71 6.32 -5.22
N SER A 11 -5.59 7.55 -5.71
CA SER A 11 -6.30 8.00 -6.92
C SER A 11 -5.93 7.17 -8.15
N ASN A 12 -4.68 6.72 -8.25
CA ASN A 12 -4.27 5.83 -9.35
C ASN A 12 -4.89 4.43 -9.22
N ILE A 13 -5.13 3.94 -8.00
CA ILE A 13 -5.80 2.65 -7.76
C ILE A 13 -7.30 2.78 -8.12
N GLU A 14 -7.96 3.88 -7.77
CA GLU A 14 -9.34 4.17 -8.16
C GLU A 14 -9.52 4.23 -9.68
N LYS A 15 -8.60 4.91 -10.40
CA LYS A 15 -8.61 4.97 -11.87
C LYS A 15 -8.46 3.59 -12.53
N GLN A 16 -7.93 2.61 -11.81
CA GLN A 16 -7.78 1.23 -12.28
C GLN A 16 -9.00 0.35 -11.93
N GLY A 17 -10.10 0.95 -11.47
CA GLY A 17 -11.36 0.24 -11.20
C GLY A 17 -11.58 -0.09 -9.72
N ALA A 18 -10.75 0.42 -8.81
CA ALA A 18 -11.04 0.30 -7.39
C ALA A 18 -12.21 1.21 -6.98
N THR A 19 -13.10 0.66 -6.16
CA THR A 19 -14.31 1.30 -5.65
C THR A 19 -14.47 1.00 -4.16
N ASN A 20 -15.22 1.84 -3.45
CA ASN A 20 -15.46 1.70 -2.01
C ASN A 20 -14.15 1.58 -1.21
N LEU A 21 -13.17 2.43 -1.53
CA LEU A 21 -11.85 2.42 -0.93
C LEU A 21 -11.92 2.86 0.53
N VAL A 22 -11.57 1.95 1.44
CA VAL A 22 -11.34 2.24 2.86
C VAL A 22 -9.88 2.59 3.06
N VAL A 23 -9.62 3.70 3.75
CA VAL A 23 -8.26 4.20 3.97
C VAL A 23 -8.03 4.46 5.45
N LYS A 24 -6.96 3.86 5.97
CA LYS A 24 -6.37 4.16 7.27
C LYS A 24 -4.92 4.54 7.04
N THR A 25 -4.42 5.50 7.81
CA THR A 25 -3.03 5.95 7.72
C THR A 25 -2.34 5.89 9.06
N GLU A 26 -1.05 5.60 9.04
CA GLU A 26 -0.18 5.59 10.22
C GLU A 26 1.25 5.95 9.85
N GLU A 27 2.04 6.39 10.83
CA GLU A 27 3.48 6.49 10.67
C GLU A 27 4.09 5.10 10.55
N PHE A 28 5.11 4.97 9.70
CA PHE A 28 5.85 3.72 9.54
C PHE A 28 7.33 3.96 9.83
N LYS A 29 7.96 3.02 10.53
CA LYS A 29 9.37 3.07 10.86
C LYS A 29 10.00 1.70 10.62
N THR A 30 11.05 1.64 9.79
CA THR A 30 11.82 0.41 9.58
C THR A 30 12.67 0.09 10.82
N GLU A 31 13.22 -1.13 10.88
CA GLU A 31 14.11 -1.54 11.98
C GLU A 31 15.34 -0.62 12.11
N LYS A 32 15.92 -0.19 10.97
CA LYS A 32 17.03 0.79 10.95
C LYS A 32 16.59 2.24 11.20
N GLY A 33 15.33 2.46 11.51
CA GLY A 33 14.80 3.75 11.93
C GLY A 33 14.43 4.71 10.81
N ILE A 34 14.33 4.22 9.57
CA ILE A 34 13.87 5.03 8.45
C ILE A 34 12.38 5.28 8.60
N THR A 35 11.98 6.55 8.58
CA THR A 35 10.59 6.96 8.74
C THR A 35 9.90 7.13 7.39
N GLY A 36 8.63 6.74 7.35
CA GLY A 36 7.75 6.85 6.22
C GLY A 36 6.30 6.96 6.67
N LYS A 37 5.37 6.90 5.72
CA LYS A 37 3.95 6.76 5.99
C LYS A 37 3.41 5.49 5.40
N LYS A 38 2.43 4.92 6.09
CA LYS A 38 1.68 3.76 5.64
C LYS A 38 0.23 4.14 5.44
N ALA A 39 -0.36 3.72 4.32
CA ALA A 39 -1.80 3.71 4.10
C ALA A 39 -2.26 2.27 3.86
N TYR A 40 -3.37 1.87 4.46
CA TYR A 40 -3.88 0.51 4.35
C TYR A 40 -5.38 0.46 4.47
N GLY A 41 -5.96 -0.62 3.96
CA GLY A 41 -7.39 -0.85 3.99
C GLY A 41 -7.80 -1.84 2.91
N GLU A 42 -9.00 -1.65 2.37
CA GLU A 42 -9.56 -2.54 1.37
C GLU A 42 -10.41 -1.77 0.36
N PHE A 43 -10.60 -2.37 -0.82
CA PHE A 43 -11.47 -1.87 -1.88
C PHE A 43 -12.07 -3.03 -2.67
N TYR A 44 -13.07 -2.74 -3.50
CA TYR A 44 -13.63 -3.66 -4.46
C TYR A 44 -13.19 -3.30 -5.87
N ILE A 45 -12.96 -4.30 -6.72
CA ILE A 45 -12.58 -4.09 -8.12
C ILE A 45 -13.81 -4.23 -9.00
N VAL A 46 -14.03 -3.24 -9.86
CA VAL A 46 -14.97 -3.35 -10.98
C VAL A 46 -14.21 -3.85 -12.19
N ALA A 47 -14.57 -5.03 -12.68
CA ALA A 47 -13.99 -5.62 -13.87
C ALA A 47 -14.42 -4.85 -15.14
N PRO A 48 -13.69 -4.98 -16.26
CA PRO A 48 -14.01 -4.26 -17.49
C PRO A 48 -15.41 -4.52 -18.06
N ASN A 49 -16.03 -5.65 -17.69
CA ASN A 49 -17.41 -6.00 -18.06
C ASN A 49 -18.47 -5.31 -17.17
N GLY A 50 -18.06 -4.49 -16.20
CA GLY A 50 -18.93 -3.77 -15.27
C GLY A 50 -19.30 -4.57 -14.01
N GLU A 51 -18.84 -5.80 -13.86
CA GLU A 51 -19.11 -6.62 -12.68
C GLU A 51 -18.15 -6.30 -11.54
N THR A 52 -18.67 -6.13 -10.33
CA THR A 52 -17.85 -5.98 -9.13
C THR A 52 -17.42 -7.34 -8.60
N LEU A 53 -16.11 -7.55 -8.44
CA LEU A 53 -15.59 -8.76 -7.80
C LEU A 53 -16.08 -8.84 -6.37
N SER A 54 -16.63 -9.99 -5.96
CA SER A 54 -17.28 -10.15 -4.66
C SER A 54 -16.32 -10.19 -3.47
N ILE A 55 -15.03 -10.44 -3.72
CA ILE A 55 -14.00 -10.52 -2.69
C ILE A 55 -13.27 -9.17 -2.63
N PRO A 56 -13.22 -8.50 -1.47
CA PRO A 56 -12.47 -7.27 -1.35
C PRO A 56 -10.97 -7.53 -1.49
N THR A 57 -10.27 -6.59 -2.10
CA THR A 57 -8.81 -6.55 -2.17
C THR A 57 -8.30 -5.72 -1.01
N LYS A 58 -7.46 -6.30 -0.16
CA LYS A 58 -6.72 -5.58 0.87
C LYS A 58 -5.46 -4.98 0.27
N TYR A 59 -5.02 -3.84 0.81
CA TYR A 59 -3.76 -3.23 0.41
C TYR A 59 -2.95 -2.69 1.59
N GLU A 60 -1.65 -2.64 1.38
CA GLU A 60 -0.68 -1.93 2.22
C GLU A 60 0.19 -1.07 1.28
N LEU A 61 0.20 0.24 1.50
CA LEU A 61 1.00 1.21 0.78
C LEU A 61 2.01 1.81 1.74
N LEU A 62 3.29 1.62 1.49
CA LEU A 62 4.38 2.30 2.20
C LEU A 62 5.01 3.36 1.30
N LEU A 63 5.17 4.57 1.85
CA LEU A 63 5.87 5.66 1.19
C LEU A 63 7.02 6.17 2.05
N PHE A 64 8.18 6.33 1.44
CA PHE A 64 9.37 6.87 2.06
C PHE A 64 9.91 8.03 1.22
N ALA A 65 10.31 9.11 1.88
CA ALA A 65 10.98 10.24 1.24
C ALA A 65 12.45 10.21 1.66
N GLN A 66 13.35 9.86 0.74
CA GLN A 66 14.78 9.77 0.99
C GLN A 66 15.59 10.29 -0.19
N GLN A 67 16.70 10.97 0.09
CA GLN A 67 17.66 11.44 -0.93
C GLN A 67 17.05 12.27 -2.07
N GLY A 68 15.97 13.00 -1.79
CA GLY A 68 15.23 13.78 -2.80
C GLY A 68 14.30 12.95 -3.70
N GLY A 69 14.20 11.64 -3.47
CA GLY A 69 13.28 10.73 -4.14
C GLY A 69 12.11 10.28 -3.25
N LEU A 70 11.07 9.79 -3.92
CA LEU A 70 9.96 9.08 -3.29
C LEU A 70 10.07 7.60 -3.63
N GLN A 71 10.11 6.74 -2.61
CA GLN A 71 10.02 5.30 -2.77
C GLN A 71 8.63 4.83 -2.35
N GLN A 72 8.03 4.00 -3.19
CA GLN A 72 6.69 3.47 -2.99
C GLN A 72 6.71 1.94 -3.02
N ILE A 73 6.09 1.32 -2.03
CA ILE A 73 5.83 -0.12 -1.99
C ILE A 73 4.32 -0.29 -1.85
N LEU A 74 3.69 -0.91 -2.85
CA LEU A 74 2.27 -1.25 -2.83
C LEU A 74 2.13 -2.77 -2.84
N VAL A 75 1.49 -3.32 -1.81
CA VAL A 75 1.14 -4.73 -1.69
C VAL A 75 -0.37 -4.84 -1.74
N MET A 76 -0.90 -5.69 -2.63
CA MET A 76 -2.33 -5.96 -2.75
C MET A 76 -2.56 -7.47 -2.68
N TYR A 77 -3.60 -7.90 -1.96
CA TYR A 77 -3.89 -9.30 -1.71
C TYR A 77 -5.38 -9.55 -1.48
N SER A 78 -5.83 -10.77 -1.77
CA SER A 78 -7.23 -11.17 -1.59
C SER A 78 -7.63 -11.16 -0.10
N GLY A 79 -8.79 -10.57 0.22
CA GLY A 79 -9.27 -10.43 1.59
C GLY A 79 -9.72 -11.73 2.26
N ASN A 80 -9.96 -12.82 1.51
CA ASN A 80 -10.52 -14.07 2.03
C ASN A 80 -9.50 -15.21 2.21
N GLU A 81 -8.23 -15.01 1.87
CA GLU A 81 -7.24 -16.07 1.93
C GLU A 81 -6.44 -16.01 3.23
N ARG A 82 -6.49 -17.09 4.02
CA ARG A 82 -5.69 -17.28 5.23
C ARG A 82 -4.19 -17.05 4.99
N TYR A 83 -3.71 -17.33 3.77
CA TYR A 83 -2.32 -17.14 3.39
C TYR A 83 -1.95 -15.68 3.10
N GLY A 84 -2.92 -14.84 2.72
CA GLY A 84 -2.68 -13.44 2.36
C GLY A 84 -2.14 -12.63 3.54
N ASP A 85 -2.71 -12.82 4.73
CA ASP A 85 -2.28 -12.08 5.92
C ASP A 85 -0.88 -12.53 6.41
N GLU A 86 -0.54 -13.82 6.29
CA GLU A 86 0.79 -14.35 6.65
C GLU A 86 1.87 -13.86 5.69
N VAL A 87 1.63 -13.93 4.38
CA VAL A 87 2.54 -13.42 3.36
C VAL A 87 2.70 -11.91 3.50
N LYS A 88 1.61 -11.18 3.71
CA LYS A 88 1.64 -9.75 4.00
C LYS A 88 2.54 -9.46 5.19
N LYS A 89 2.35 -10.16 6.32
CA LYS A 89 3.17 -9.94 7.52
C LYS A 89 4.65 -10.13 7.21
N ARG A 90 5.02 -11.22 6.52
CA ARG A 90 6.42 -11.50 6.15
C ARG A 90 7.01 -10.43 5.23
N ILE A 91 6.23 -9.94 4.25
CA ILE A 91 6.66 -8.83 3.38
C ILE A 91 6.91 -7.60 4.23
N MET A 92 5.93 -7.17 5.02
CA MET A 92 6.00 -5.94 5.82
C MET A 92 7.15 -5.96 6.83
N ASP A 93 7.35 -7.09 7.52
CA ASP A 93 8.45 -7.26 8.48
C ASP A 93 9.83 -7.25 7.80
N SER A 94 9.90 -7.56 6.50
CA SER A 94 11.15 -7.56 5.73
C SER A 94 11.49 -6.23 5.06
N VAL A 95 10.59 -5.24 5.11
CA VAL A 95 10.81 -3.94 4.46
C VAL A 95 11.91 -3.20 5.19
N GLU A 96 13.06 -3.11 4.53
CA GLU A 96 14.19 -2.29 4.93
C GLU A 96 14.75 -1.56 3.72
N LEU A 97 15.22 -0.33 3.93
CA LEU A 97 15.76 0.50 2.86
C LEU A 97 17.27 0.67 3.02
N VAL A 98 17.99 0.55 1.90
CA VAL A 98 19.42 0.84 1.86
C VAL A 98 19.59 2.35 1.73
N ILE A 99 20.19 2.96 2.75
CA ILE A 99 20.69 4.32 2.65
C ILE A 99 22.02 4.26 1.92
N THR A 100 22.04 4.62 0.63
CA THR A 100 23.30 4.75 -0.09
C THR A 100 23.99 6.01 0.39
N GLU A 101 25.03 5.91 1.23
CA GLU A 101 25.89 7.06 1.51
C GLU A 101 26.53 7.55 0.21
N LYS A 102 26.63 8.87 0.04
CA LYS A 102 27.30 9.48 -1.10
C LYS A 102 28.81 9.36 -0.97
#